data_AF-A0A7W4GW95-F1
#
_entry.id   AF-A0A7W4GW95-F1
#
_cell.length_a   1.000
_cell.length_b   1.000
_cell.length_c   1.000
_cell.angle_alpha   90.00
_cell.angle_beta   90.00
_cell.angle_gamma   90.00
#
_symmetry.space_group_name_H-M   'P 1'
#
loop_
_entity.id
_entity.type
_entity.pdbx_description
1 polymer ?
#
loop_
_entity_poly.entity_id
_entity_poly.type
_entity_poly.pdbx_seq_one_letter_code
_entity_poly.pdbx_strand_id
1 'polypeptide(L)'
;MTVFRLWSAVNQLSTKPQPSATSDWWNLCDDCNHLNGPHDTEDAAAAAAHRCRLRKPERKPPADRNQGRTWTEAEDDLVRTLPPSQAARAVGVSPTTITRRRAHLGVAQARGKNFEWTPEQDAILAARSIDDAMRLTGASKSAVEWRRKQLRKSGAIEPRAPRVPWTADEDAIVAAHSISEAARLLPGRSAENIRHRRWKLTRQGVELAFVGTPGPKTKAA
;
A
#
# COMPACT_ATOMS: atom_id res chain seq x y z
N MET A 1 34.75 25.98 65.03
CA MET A 1 34.72 25.52 66.43
C MET A 1 33.35 24.91 66.69
N THR A 2 33.35 23.66 67.15
CA THR A 2 32.38 23.17 68.15
C THR A 2 31.00 22.73 67.66
N VAL A 3 30.92 21.44 67.26
CA VAL A 3 30.25 20.37 68.04
C VAL A 3 28.88 20.72 68.66
N PHE A 4 27.83 20.10 68.10
CA PHE A 4 26.88 19.19 68.80
C PHE A 4 26.57 19.51 70.27
N ARG A 5 25.30 19.87 70.59
CA ARG A 5 24.53 19.54 71.82
C ARG A 5 23.07 20.00 71.59
N LEU A 6 22.06 19.13 71.55
CA LEU A 6 21.26 18.53 72.63
C LEU A 6 19.78 18.94 72.39
N TRP A 7 18.89 18.00 72.06
CA TRP A 7 17.98 17.32 73.00
C TRP A 7 16.71 18.15 73.29
N SER A 8 15.53 17.69 72.87
CA SER A 8 14.62 17.01 73.81
C SER A 8 13.25 16.66 73.21
N ALA A 9 12.69 15.60 73.80
CA ALA A 9 11.27 15.37 74.06
C ALA A 9 10.33 14.90 72.93
N VAL A 10 10.38 13.58 72.70
CA VAL A 10 9.30 12.63 73.07
C VAL A 10 7.88 13.21 73.16
N ASN A 11 7.00 12.82 72.23
CA ASN A 11 5.63 12.48 72.59
C ASN A 11 4.98 11.42 71.66
N GLN A 12 4.66 10.28 72.28
CA GLN A 12 3.48 9.42 72.09
C GLN A 12 3.12 8.84 70.70
N LEU A 13 3.52 7.57 70.53
CA LEU A 13 2.73 6.41 70.07
C LEU A 13 1.56 6.65 69.10
N SER A 14 1.81 6.46 67.80
CA SER A 14 0.88 5.79 66.90
C SER A 14 1.66 5.25 65.68
N THR A 15 2.09 4.00 65.73
CA THR A 15 2.65 3.31 64.56
C THR A 15 1.52 3.03 63.56
N LYS A 16 1.25 3.99 62.67
CA LYS A 16 0.53 3.73 61.43
C LYS A 16 1.54 3.28 60.37
N PRO A 17 1.32 2.15 59.67
CA PRO A 17 2.23 1.70 58.63
C PRO A 17 2.28 2.72 57.49
N GLN A 18 3.49 3.07 57.05
CA GLN A 18 3.72 3.94 55.91
C GLN A 18 3.41 3.17 54.61
N PRO A 19 2.58 3.70 53.70
CA PRO A 19 2.49 3.16 52.35
C PRO A 19 3.79 3.49 51.61
N SER A 20 4.52 2.45 51.19
CA SER A 20 5.71 2.60 50.36
C SER A 20 5.31 3.08 48.97
N ALA A 21 5.50 4.38 48.74
CA ALA A 21 5.36 5.00 47.43
C ALA A 21 6.53 4.60 46.52
N THR A 22 6.31 3.65 45.61
CA THR A 22 6.82 3.76 44.23
C THR A 22 5.77 3.24 43.26
N SER A 23 4.91 4.19 42.89
CA SER A 23 4.29 4.37 41.57
C SER A 23 3.54 3.18 40.95
N ASP A 24 2.24 3.18 41.22
CA ASP A 24 1.16 2.97 40.25
C ASP A 24 1.57 3.21 38.78
N TRP A 25 1.73 2.12 38.02
CA TRP A 25 1.74 2.12 36.55
C TRP A 25 0.96 0.95 35.93
N TRP A 26 0.02 0.35 36.68
CA TRP A 26 -0.91 -0.64 36.14
C TRP A 26 -2.35 -0.12 36.20
N ASN A 27 -2.64 0.93 35.42
CA ASN A 27 -4.00 1.10 34.95
C ASN A 27 -4.27 0.03 33.90
N LEU A 28 -4.97 -1.01 34.33
CA LEU A 28 -5.96 -1.80 33.60
C LEU A 28 -6.02 -1.51 32.09
N CYS A 29 -5.47 -2.43 31.29
CA CYS A 29 -6.06 -2.73 30.00
C CYS A 29 -7.00 -3.91 30.26
N ASP A 30 -8.30 -3.63 30.32
CA ASP A 30 -9.37 -4.60 30.63
C ASP A 30 -9.58 -5.71 29.55
N ASP A 31 -8.68 -5.84 28.57
CA ASP A 31 -8.84 -6.75 27.43
C ASP A 31 -8.00 -8.05 27.52
N CYS A 32 -7.52 -8.41 28.72
CA CYS A 32 -6.79 -9.67 28.92
C CYS A 32 -7.48 -10.56 29.97
N ASN A 33 -8.75 -10.88 29.74
CA ASN A 33 -9.39 -11.98 30.45
C ASN A 33 -10.02 -12.98 29.48
N HIS A 34 -9.19 -13.70 28.72
CA HIS A 34 -9.52 -15.04 28.21
C HIS A 34 -8.30 -15.71 27.55
N LEU A 35 -7.42 -16.30 28.36
CA LEU A 35 -6.62 -17.45 27.94
C LEU A 35 -6.40 -18.35 29.17
N ASN A 36 -7.28 -19.33 29.36
CA ASN A 36 -7.06 -20.43 30.30
C ASN A 36 -6.05 -21.41 29.69
N GLY A 37 -4.84 -21.49 30.26
CA GLY A 37 -3.83 -22.52 29.98
C GLY A 37 -2.50 -22.24 30.71
N PRO A 38 -1.82 -23.26 31.27
CA PRO A 38 -0.65 -23.06 32.11
C PRO A 38 0.58 -22.74 31.23
N HIS A 39 1.10 -21.53 31.35
CA HIS A 39 2.32 -21.12 30.64
C HIS A 39 3.31 -20.46 31.61
N ASP A 40 3.96 -21.28 32.43
CA ASP A 40 5.19 -20.93 33.12
C ASP A 40 6.35 -20.97 32.11
N THR A 41 6.47 -19.94 31.27
CA THR A 41 7.77 -19.58 30.66
C THR A 41 7.80 -18.08 30.43
N GLU A 42 8.85 -17.42 30.92
CA GLU A 42 9.13 -15.99 30.70
C GLU A 42 9.11 -15.62 29.19
N ASP A 43 9.29 -16.60 28.32
CA ASP A 43 9.19 -16.52 26.86
C ASP A 43 7.77 -16.18 26.34
N ALA A 44 6.71 -16.62 27.02
CA ALA A 44 5.33 -16.32 26.62
C ALA A 44 4.99 -14.85 26.85
N ALA A 45 5.47 -14.28 27.96
CA ALA A 45 5.34 -12.86 28.27
C ALA A 45 6.16 -11.99 27.30
N ALA A 46 7.37 -12.41 26.96
CA ALA A 46 8.20 -11.74 25.97
C ALA A 46 7.58 -11.79 24.56
N ALA A 47 6.99 -12.93 24.17
CA ALA A 47 6.27 -13.08 22.90
C ALA A 47 4.97 -12.27 22.84
N ALA A 48 4.25 -12.13 23.96
CA ALA A 48 3.09 -11.24 24.08
C ALA A 48 3.49 -9.77 23.99
N ALA A 49 4.55 -9.35 24.69
CA ALA A 49 5.09 -7.99 24.62
C ALA A 49 5.61 -7.64 23.22
N HIS A 50 6.27 -8.58 22.53
CA HIS A 50 6.69 -8.42 21.14
C HIS A 50 5.48 -8.29 20.19
N ARG A 51 4.41 -9.08 20.40
CA ARG A 51 3.15 -8.94 19.65
C ARG A 51 2.49 -7.57 19.85
N CYS A 52 2.48 -7.05 21.06
CA CYS A 52 1.99 -5.71 21.34
C CYS A 52 2.84 -4.63 20.67
N ARG A 53 4.17 -4.80 20.65
CA ARG A 53 5.12 -3.85 20.03
C ARG A 53 5.02 -3.83 18.50
N LEU A 54 4.64 -4.95 17.88
CA LEU A 54 4.40 -5.05 16.44
C LEU A 54 2.97 -4.69 16.02
N ARG A 55 2.04 -4.48 16.97
CA ARG A 55 0.71 -3.97 16.66
C ARG A 55 0.87 -2.53 16.19
N LYS A 56 0.84 -2.34 14.86
CA LYS A 56 0.74 -1.00 14.28
C LYS A 56 -0.47 -0.32 14.91
N PRO A 57 -0.36 0.93 15.38
CA PRO A 57 -1.53 1.66 15.86
C PRO A 57 -2.57 1.61 14.75
N GLU A 58 -3.81 1.30 15.12
CA GLU A 58 -4.93 1.35 14.18
C GLU A 58 -4.91 2.74 13.55
N ARG A 59 -4.51 2.78 12.27
CA ARG A 59 -4.58 4.01 11.50
C ARG A 59 -6.06 4.27 11.36
N LYS A 60 -6.59 5.17 12.18
CA LYS A 60 -7.95 5.71 12.03
C LYS A 60 -8.09 6.05 10.55
N PRO A 61 -9.06 5.46 9.82
CA PRO A 61 -9.26 5.78 8.42
C PRO A 61 -9.28 7.30 8.29
N PRO A 62 -8.59 7.89 7.29
CA PRO A 62 -8.61 9.34 7.13
C PRO A 62 -10.07 9.77 7.17
N ALA A 63 -10.40 10.69 8.10
CA ALA A 63 -11.75 11.17 8.28
C ALA A 63 -12.23 11.64 6.92
N ASP A 64 -13.12 10.85 6.32
CA ASP A 64 -13.71 11.24 5.07
C ASP A 64 -14.56 12.47 5.38
N ARG A 65 -14.10 13.62 4.88
CA ARG A 65 -14.75 14.93 5.02
C ARG A 65 -16.22 14.93 4.56
N ASN A 66 -16.67 13.83 3.97
CA ASN A 66 -17.98 13.68 3.34
C ASN A 66 -18.91 12.66 4.01
N GLN A 67 -18.59 12.17 5.22
CA GLN A 67 -19.51 11.30 5.98
C GLN A 67 -20.80 12.02 6.45
N GLY A 68 -20.87 13.34 6.30
CA GLY A 68 -22.04 14.17 6.66
C GLY A 68 -22.68 14.95 5.51
N ARG A 69 -22.36 14.68 4.23
CA ARG A 69 -23.01 15.36 3.10
C ARG A 69 -24.38 14.74 2.81
N THR A 70 -25.40 15.59 2.82
CA THR A 70 -26.74 15.25 2.32
C THR A 70 -26.71 15.19 0.79
N TRP A 71 -27.20 14.08 0.22
CA TRP A 71 -27.31 13.90 -1.23
C TRP A 71 -28.69 14.35 -1.69
N THR A 72 -28.73 15.13 -2.76
CA THR A 72 -29.98 15.46 -3.45
C THR A 72 -30.33 14.39 -4.48
N GLU A 73 -31.62 14.29 -4.83
CA GLU A 73 -32.10 13.34 -5.84
C GLU A 73 -31.45 13.59 -7.21
N ALA A 74 -31.28 14.86 -7.60
CA ALA A 74 -30.57 15.24 -8.83
C ALA A 74 -29.11 14.76 -8.84
N GLU A 75 -28.42 14.81 -7.70
CA GLU A 75 -27.05 14.28 -7.59
C GLU A 75 -27.03 12.75 -7.65
N ASP A 76 -28.01 12.08 -7.05
CA ASP A 76 -28.16 10.63 -7.15
C ASP A 76 -28.44 10.19 -8.59
N ASP A 77 -29.21 10.95 -9.36
CA ASP A 77 -29.47 10.67 -10.77
C ASP A 77 -28.21 10.84 -11.63
N LEU A 78 -27.39 11.86 -11.35
CA LEU A 78 -26.07 12.00 -11.96
C LEU A 78 -25.16 10.83 -11.59
N VAL A 79 -25.20 10.36 -10.34
CA VAL A 79 -24.42 9.22 -9.85
C VAL A 79 -24.85 7.90 -10.50
N ARG A 80 -26.15 7.72 -10.76
CA ARG A 80 -26.72 6.55 -11.46
C ARG A 80 -26.34 6.54 -12.94
N THR A 81 -26.45 7.70 -13.59
CA THR A 81 -26.38 7.81 -15.06
C THR A 81 -24.95 7.94 -15.57
N LEU A 82 -24.14 8.81 -14.95
CA LEU A 82 -22.81 9.15 -15.48
C LEU A 82 -21.73 8.15 -15.04
N PRO A 83 -20.63 8.03 -15.80
CA PRO A 83 -19.44 7.32 -15.34
C PRO A 83 -18.91 7.90 -14.03
N PRO A 84 -18.32 7.09 -13.11
CA PRO A 84 -17.90 7.54 -11.78
C PRO A 84 -17.00 8.77 -11.78
N SER A 85 -16.10 8.87 -12.78
CA SER A 85 -15.17 9.99 -12.93
C SER A 85 -15.86 11.27 -13.40
N GLN A 86 -16.94 11.17 -14.19
CA GLN A 86 -17.71 12.30 -14.68
C GLN A 86 -18.73 12.75 -13.62
N ALA A 87 -19.41 11.80 -12.96
CA ALA A 87 -20.26 12.08 -11.82
C ALA A 87 -19.49 12.81 -10.70
N ALA A 88 -18.24 12.40 -10.44
CA ALA A 88 -17.36 13.07 -9.49
C ALA A 88 -17.13 14.55 -9.84
N ARG A 89 -16.88 14.85 -11.12
CA ARG A 89 -16.68 16.23 -11.59
C ARG A 89 -17.97 17.03 -11.55
N ALA A 90 -19.08 16.44 -11.99
CA ALA A 90 -20.39 17.09 -12.03
C ALA A 90 -20.89 17.47 -10.62
N VAL A 91 -20.69 16.58 -9.64
CA VAL A 91 -21.13 16.76 -8.24
C VAL A 91 -20.08 17.50 -7.39
N GLY A 92 -18.89 17.78 -7.94
CA GLY A 92 -17.80 18.47 -7.24
C GLY A 92 -17.22 17.67 -6.09
N VAL A 93 -17.10 16.35 -6.25
CA VAL A 93 -16.87 15.41 -5.15
C VAL A 93 -15.83 14.36 -5.53
N SER A 94 -15.20 13.71 -4.55
CA SER A 94 -14.14 12.72 -4.87
C SER A 94 -14.72 11.49 -5.58
N PRO A 95 -14.00 10.85 -6.52
CA PRO A 95 -14.42 9.59 -7.15
C PRO A 95 -14.70 8.46 -6.14
N THR A 96 -13.97 8.45 -5.02
CA THR A 96 -14.18 7.49 -3.93
C THR A 96 -15.53 7.69 -3.26
N THR A 97 -15.96 8.95 -3.07
CA THR A 97 -17.28 9.25 -2.51
C THR A 97 -18.39 8.80 -3.46
N ILE A 98 -18.29 9.09 -4.77
CA ILE A 98 -19.24 8.59 -5.77
C ILE A 98 -19.32 7.06 -5.74
N THR A 99 -18.17 6.38 -5.67
CA THR A 99 -18.14 4.92 -5.61
C THR A 99 -18.90 4.38 -4.39
N ARG A 100 -18.74 5.03 -3.22
CA ARG A 100 -19.46 4.65 -2.01
C ARG A 100 -20.95 4.97 -2.12
N ARG A 101 -21.32 6.11 -2.72
CA ARG A 101 -22.72 6.47 -2.96
C ARG A 101 -23.40 5.49 -3.91
N ARG A 102 -22.74 5.11 -5.01
CA ARG A 102 -23.23 4.07 -5.93
C ARG A 102 -23.47 2.74 -5.22
N ALA A 103 -22.60 2.35 -4.30
CA ALA A 103 -22.80 1.14 -3.50
C ALA A 103 -24.04 1.25 -2.60
N HIS A 104 -24.26 2.41 -1.99
CA HIS A 104 -25.47 2.68 -1.20
C HIS A 104 -26.75 2.70 -2.05
N LEU A 105 -26.67 3.21 -3.28
CA LEU A 105 -27.78 3.24 -4.25
C LEU A 105 -28.00 1.91 -4.99
N GLY A 106 -27.21 0.86 -4.71
CA GLY A 106 -27.30 -0.43 -5.40
C GLY A 106 -26.81 -0.42 -6.86
N VAL A 107 -26.26 0.69 -7.35
CA VAL A 107 -25.76 0.88 -8.73
C VAL A 107 -24.23 0.85 -8.80
N ALA A 108 -23.58 0.28 -7.78
CA ALA A 108 -22.15 0.04 -7.83
C ALA A 108 -21.86 -0.99 -8.92
N GLN A 109 -21.07 -0.57 -9.90
CA GLN A 109 -20.54 -1.52 -10.87
C GLN A 109 -19.70 -2.57 -10.14
N ALA A 110 -19.98 -3.83 -10.46
CA ALA A 110 -19.28 -4.97 -9.90
C ALA A 110 -17.77 -4.85 -10.17
N ARG A 111 -16.94 -5.19 -9.17
CA ARG A 111 -15.49 -4.98 -9.25
C ARG A 111 -14.77 -6.19 -9.82
N GLY A 112 -13.65 -5.95 -10.49
CA GLY A 112 -12.73 -7.00 -10.91
C GLY A 112 -13.36 -7.99 -11.90
N LYS A 113 -13.37 -9.28 -11.55
CA LYS A 113 -13.89 -10.37 -12.41
C LYS A 113 -15.40 -10.33 -12.59
N ASN A 114 -16.12 -9.67 -11.70
CA ASN A 114 -17.57 -9.62 -11.72
C ASN A 114 -18.09 -8.41 -12.52
N PHE A 115 -17.20 -7.57 -13.07
CA PHE A 115 -17.59 -6.44 -13.90
C PHE A 115 -18.27 -6.97 -15.17
N GLU A 116 -19.55 -6.66 -15.33
CA GLU A 116 -20.31 -7.00 -16.52
C GLU A 116 -19.95 -6.03 -17.65
N TRP A 117 -19.40 -6.56 -18.73
CA TRP A 117 -18.92 -5.79 -19.87
C TRP A 117 -19.98 -5.76 -20.95
N THR A 118 -20.38 -4.56 -21.37
CA THR A 118 -21.25 -4.40 -22.53
C THR A 118 -20.42 -4.34 -23.83
N PRO A 119 -21.01 -4.66 -24.99
CA PRO A 119 -20.33 -4.56 -26.28
C PRO A 119 -19.78 -3.16 -26.57
N GLU A 120 -20.48 -2.10 -26.13
CA GLU A 120 -20.04 -0.70 -26.28
C GLU A 120 -18.78 -0.44 -25.45
N GLN A 121 -18.71 -1.02 -24.25
CA GLN A 121 -17.52 -0.92 -23.39
C GLN A 121 -16.35 -1.70 -23.99
N ASP A 122 -16.60 -2.88 -24.56
CA ASP A 122 -15.56 -3.64 -25.28
C ASP A 122 -15.00 -2.85 -26.46
N ALA A 123 -15.85 -2.12 -27.21
CA ALA A 123 -15.41 -1.23 -28.28
C ALA A 123 -14.53 -0.07 -27.76
N ILE A 124 -14.88 0.52 -26.62
CA ILE A 124 -14.04 1.53 -25.94
C ILE A 124 -12.69 0.91 -25.54
N LEU A 125 -12.70 -0.33 -25.03
CA LEU A 125 -11.50 -1.07 -24.65
C LEU A 125 -10.62 -1.40 -25.85
N ALA A 126 -11.19 -1.65 -27.02
CA ALA A 126 -10.45 -1.88 -28.25
C ALA A 126 -9.79 -0.61 -28.80
N ALA A 127 -10.51 0.51 -28.79
CA ALA A 127 -10.10 1.72 -29.50
C ALA A 127 -9.24 2.70 -28.70
N ARG A 128 -9.36 2.74 -27.36
CA ARG A 128 -8.79 3.85 -26.54
C ARG A 128 -7.57 3.45 -25.73
N SER A 129 -6.94 4.39 -25.01
CA SER A 129 -5.90 4.07 -24.03
C SER A 129 -6.49 3.35 -22.81
N ILE A 130 -5.64 2.74 -21.94
CA ILE A 130 -6.14 2.14 -20.68
C ILE A 130 -6.78 3.22 -19.81
N ASP A 131 -6.16 4.39 -19.72
CA ASP A 131 -6.62 5.48 -18.85
C ASP A 131 -7.95 6.06 -19.35
N ASP A 132 -8.11 6.22 -20.67
CA ASP A 132 -9.39 6.61 -21.26
C ASP A 132 -10.46 5.55 -21.06
N ALA A 133 -10.13 4.27 -21.24
CA ALA A 133 -11.07 3.19 -21.01
C ALA A 133 -11.56 3.18 -19.55
N MET A 134 -10.66 3.36 -18.57
CA MET A 134 -11.04 3.49 -17.16
C MET A 134 -11.95 4.70 -16.91
N ARG A 135 -11.62 5.85 -17.51
CA ARG A 135 -12.40 7.08 -17.34
C ARG A 135 -13.82 6.93 -17.88
N LEU A 136 -13.96 6.34 -19.07
CA LEU A 136 -15.22 6.21 -19.80
C LEU A 136 -16.10 5.08 -19.25
N THR A 137 -15.49 3.94 -18.90
CA THR A 137 -16.24 2.77 -18.40
C THR A 137 -16.49 2.82 -16.89
N GLY A 138 -15.68 3.58 -16.14
CA GLY A 138 -15.68 3.53 -14.68
C GLY A 138 -14.98 2.31 -14.09
N ALA A 139 -14.47 1.41 -14.93
CA ALA A 139 -13.81 0.19 -14.51
C ALA A 139 -12.43 0.47 -13.92
N SER A 140 -12.04 -0.36 -12.95
CA SER A 140 -10.66 -0.35 -12.43
C SER A 140 -9.64 -0.76 -13.50
N LYS A 141 -8.40 -0.29 -13.36
CA LYS A 141 -7.29 -0.66 -14.25
C LYS A 141 -7.17 -2.18 -14.44
N SER A 142 -7.21 -2.94 -13.35
CA SER A 142 -7.09 -4.39 -13.37
C SER A 142 -8.23 -5.06 -14.13
N ALA A 143 -9.46 -4.53 -14.02
CA ALA A 143 -10.61 -5.04 -14.77
C ALA A 143 -10.46 -4.77 -16.28
N VAL A 144 -10.06 -3.55 -16.66
CA VAL A 144 -9.78 -3.17 -18.06
C VAL A 144 -8.68 -4.06 -18.67
N GLU A 145 -7.56 -4.24 -17.96
CA GLU A 145 -6.45 -5.08 -18.42
C GLU A 145 -6.87 -6.54 -18.55
N TRP A 146 -7.63 -7.06 -17.60
CA TRP A 146 -8.14 -8.41 -17.64
C TRP A 146 -9.10 -8.61 -18.82
N ARG A 147 -10.06 -7.71 -19.02
CA ARG A 147 -11.00 -7.80 -20.15
C ARG A 147 -10.29 -7.69 -21.49
N ARG A 148 -9.35 -6.76 -21.65
CA ARG A 148 -8.51 -6.67 -22.86
C ARG A 148 -7.76 -7.96 -23.16
N LYS A 149 -7.28 -8.66 -22.13
CA LYS A 149 -6.65 -9.96 -22.31
C LYS A 149 -7.64 -11.00 -22.83
N GLN A 150 -8.89 -11.00 -22.38
CA GLN A 150 -9.92 -11.89 -22.92
C GLN A 150 -10.28 -11.55 -24.35
N LEU A 151 -10.46 -10.27 -24.67
CA LEU A 151 -10.76 -9.81 -26.04
C LEU A 151 -9.64 -10.15 -27.03
N ARG A 152 -8.38 -10.14 -26.58
CA ARG A 152 -7.24 -10.62 -27.40
C ARG A 152 -7.27 -12.13 -27.61
N LYS A 153 -7.67 -12.90 -26.61
CA LYS A 153 -7.80 -14.36 -26.75
C LYS A 153 -8.93 -14.75 -27.68
N SER A 154 -10.01 -13.98 -27.72
CA SER A 154 -11.14 -14.19 -28.62
C SER A 154 -10.94 -13.59 -30.02
N GLY A 155 -9.82 -12.91 -30.28
CA GLY A 155 -9.54 -12.26 -31.56
C GLY A 155 -10.29 -10.94 -31.81
N ALA A 156 -10.99 -10.40 -30.81
CA ALA A 156 -11.74 -9.14 -30.93
C ALA A 156 -10.84 -7.89 -30.86
N ILE A 157 -9.63 -8.03 -30.32
CA ILE A 157 -8.59 -6.99 -30.31
C ILE A 157 -7.28 -7.63 -30.78
N GLU A 158 -6.53 -6.91 -31.61
CA GLU A 158 -5.21 -7.33 -32.06
C GLU A 158 -4.31 -7.75 -30.89
N PRO A 159 -3.57 -8.86 -31.02
CA PRO A 159 -2.64 -9.29 -30.01
C PRO A 159 -1.59 -8.20 -29.78
N ARG A 160 -1.06 -8.17 -28.55
CA ARG A 160 0.08 -7.29 -28.27
C ARG A 160 1.24 -7.73 -29.17
N ALA A 161 1.97 -6.76 -29.71
CA ALA A 161 3.21 -7.03 -30.44
C ALA A 161 4.07 -8.04 -29.67
N PRO A 162 4.65 -9.04 -30.36
CA PRO A 162 5.45 -10.06 -29.71
C PRO A 162 6.59 -9.42 -28.95
N ARG A 163 6.93 -10.00 -27.79
CA ARG A 163 8.12 -9.58 -27.07
C ARG A 163 9.34 -9.96 -27.91
N VAL A 164 10.15 -8.98 -28.30
CA VAL A 164 11.41 -9.27 -28.99
C VAL A 164 12.33 -10.04 -28.03
N PRO A 165 12.72 -11.28 -28.35
CA PRO A 165 13.59 -12.09 -27.50
C PRO A 165 14.97 -11.44 -27.35
N TRP A 166 15.69 -11.76 -26.29
CA TRP A 166 17.08 -11.34 -26.12
C TRP A 166 18.00 -12.26 -26.91
N THR A 167 18.94 -11.67 -27.65
CA THR A 167 20.00 -12.41 -28.35
C THR A 167 21.23 -12.58 -27.45
N ALA A 168 22.08 -13.56 -27.77
CA ALA A 168 23.31 -13.80 -27.04
C ALA A 168 24.25 -12.58 -27.07
N ASP A 169 24.32 -11.89 -28.20
CA ASP A 169 25.12 -10.66 -28.37
C ASP A 169 24.59 -9.52 -27.49
N GLU A 170 23.26 -9.35 -27.42
CA GLU A 170 22.65 -8.38 -26.50
C GLU A 170 22.93 -8.74 -25.03
N ASP A 171 22.90 -10.01 -24.67
CA ASP A 171 23.21 -10.47 -23.31
C ASP A 171 24.68 -10.22 -22.94
N ALA A 172 25.60 -10.43 -23.88
CA ALA A 172 27.01 -10.11 -23.70
C ALA A 172 27.21 -8.60 -23.45
N ILE A 173 26.51 -7.75 -24.21
CA ILE A 173 26.53 -6.29 -24.01
C ILE A 173 25.98 -5.92 -22.62
N VAL A 174 24.85 -6.52 -22.20
CA VAL A 174 24.21 -6.26 -20.89
C VAL A 174 25.10 -6.73 -19.72
N ALA A 175 25.81 -7.84 -19.91
CA ALA A 175 26.73 -8.39 -18.92
C ALA A 175 28.00 -7.56 -18.78
N ALA A 176 28.57 -7.09 -19.90
CA ALA A 176 29.84 -6.39 -19.93
C ALA A 176 29.76 -4.89 -19.56
N HIS A 177 28.65 -4.20 -19.87
CA HIS A 177 28.58 -2.74 -19.76
C HIS A 177 27.73 -2.27 -18.58
N SER A 178 27.83 -1.00 -18.20
CA SER A 178 26.88 -0.39 -17.27
C SER A 178 25.48 -0.33 -17.87
N ILE A 179 24.43 -0.21 -17.06
CA ILE A 179 23.03 -0.11 -17.57
C ILE A 179 22.90 1.06 -18.56
N SER A 180 23.52 2.20 -18.25
CA SER A 180 23.46 3.40 -19.09
C SER A 180 24.19 3.22 -20.42
N GLU A 181 25.32 2.51 -20.40
CA GLU A 181 26.13 2.27 -21.59
C GLU A 181 25.51 1.18 -22.48
N ALA A 182 25.02 0.09 -21.89
CA ALA A 182 24.22 -0.90 -22.59
C ALA A 182 22.96 -0.26 -23.23
N ALA A 183 22.34 0.74 -22.60
CA ALA A 183 21.19 1.44 -23.18
C ALA A 183 21.56 2.32 -24.38
N ARG A 184 22.79 2.82 -24.45
CA ARG A 184 23.31 3.53 -25.64
C ARG A 184 23.62 2.55 -26.78
N LEU A 185 24.18 1.40 -26.44
CA LEU A 185 24.52 0.34 -27.41
C LEU A 185 23.28 -0.39 -27.96
N LEU A 186 22.19 -0.41 -27.20
CA LEU A 186 20.93 -1.08 -27.55
C LEU A 186 19.77 -0.08 -27.63
N PRO A 187 19.68 0.78 -28.68
CA PRO A 187 18.67 1.84 -28.77
C PRO A 187 17.21 1.32 -28.82
N GLY A 188 17.00 0.04 -29.16
CA GLY A 188 15.69 -0.62 -29.11
C GLY A 188 15.29 -1.16 -27.72
N ARG A 189 16.18 -1.09 -26.72
CA ARG A 189 15.95 -1.61 -25.36
C ARG A 189 16.01 -0.47 -24.36
N SER A 190 14.95 -0.31 -23.56
CA SER A 190 14.97 0.69 -22.49
C SER A 190 15.94 0.30 -21.36
N ALA A 191 16.45 1.29 -20.63
CA ALA A 191 17.30 1.06 -19.46
C ALA A 191 16.63 0.14 -18.42
N GLU A 192 15.29 0.19 -18.29
CA GLU A 192 14.53 -0.71 -17.42
C GLU A 192 14.50 -2.15 -17.95
N ASN A 193 14.38 -2.34 -19.28
CA ASN A 193 14.45 -3.66 -19.90
C ASN A 193 15.83 -4.28 -19.68
N ILE A 194 16.89 -3.48 -19.81
CA ILE A 194 18.28 -3.88 -19.57
C ILE A 194 18.50 -4.23 -18.10
N ARG A 195 18.02 -3.40 -17.16
CA ARG A 195 18.09 -3.66 -15.71
C ARG A 195 17.43 -5.00 -15.36
N HIS A 196 16.21 -5.21 -15.86
CA HIS A 196 15.48 -6.46 -15.61
C HIS A 196 16.16 -7.65 -16.28
N ARG A 197 16.72 -7.50 -17.49
CA ARG A 197 17.49 -8.56 -18.15
C ARG A 197 18.75 -8.91 -17.37
N ARG A 198 19.50 -7.91 -16.92
CA ARG A 198 20.69 -8.06 -16.08
C ARG A 198 20.40 -8.84 -14.81
N TRP A 199 19.30 -8.54 -14.12
CA TRP A 199 18.83 -9.33 -12.97
C TRP A 199 18.56 -10.80 -13.33
N LYS A 200 17.99 -11.08 -14.51
CA LYS A 200 17.80 -12.46 -14.97
C LYS A 200 19.12 -13.16 -15.25
N LEU A 201 20.07 -12.50 -15.90
CA LEU A 201 21.41 -13.04 -16.18
C LEU A 201 22.13 -13.40 -14.88
N THR A 202 22.01 -12.57 -13.83
CA THR A 202 22.53 -12.90 -12.50
C THR A 202 21.91 -14.18 -11.94
N ARG A 203 20.59 -14.38 -12.05
CA ARG A 203 19.93 -15.61 -11.59
C ARG A 203 20.27 -16.83 -12.44
N GLN A 204 20.74 -16.62 -13.67
CA GLN A 204 21.22 -17.65 -14.58
C GLN A 204 22.71 -17.96 -14.38
N GLY A 205 23.38 -17.34 -13.41
CA GLY A 205 24.79 -17.59 -13.10
C GLY A 205 25.77 -16.90 -14.05
N VAL A 206 25.30 -15.97 -14.89
CA VAL A 206 26.18 -15.17 -15.76
C VAL A 206 26.88 -14.12 -14.92
N GLU A 207 28.20 -14.12 -14.95
CA GLU A 207 29.02 -13.11 -14.30
C GLU A 207 28.83 -11.77 -14.99
N LEU A 208 28.50 -10.75 -14.20
CA LEU A 208 28.30 -9.39 -14.70
C LEU A 208 29.54 -8.57 -14.40
N ALA A 209 29.99 -7.78 -15.36
CA ALA A 209 31.06 -6.81 -15.13
C ALA A 209 30.66 -5.89 -13.97
N PHE A 210 31.48 -5.89 -12.92
CA PHE A 210 31.33 -5.03 -11.77
C PHE A 210 31.68 -3.60 -12.18
N VAL A 211 30.68 -2.85 -12.64
CA VAL A 211 30.84 -1.41 -12.83
C VAL A 211 30.57 -0.77 -11.49
N GLY A 212 31.65 -0.30 -10.85
CA GLY A 212 31.66 0.27 -9.50
C GLY A 212 30.47 1.19 -9.23
N THR A 213 29.88 1.03 -8.04
CA THR A 213 28.83 1.92 -7.56
C THR A 213 29.29 3.38 -7.61
N PRO A 214 28.40 4.34 -7.95
CA PRO A 214 28.72 5.75 -7.74
C PRO A 214 29.00 5.91 -6.24
N GLY A 215 30.17 6.49 -5.92
CA GLY A 215 30.60 6.73 -4.54
C GLY A 215 29.53 7.45 -3.71
N PRO A 216 29.59 7.34 -2.37
CA PRO A 216 28.62 7.98 -1.50
C PRO A 216 28.53 9.46 -1.86
N LYS A 217 27.30 9.96 -2.07
CA LYS A 217 27.05 11.39 -2.29
C LYS A 217 27.56 12.14 -1.07
N THR A 218 28.78 12.66 -1.13
CA THR A 218 29.27 13.62 -0.16
C THR A 218 28.36 14.82 -0.25
N LYS A 219 27.52 15.04 0.77
CA LYS A 219 26.88 16.32 0.97
C LYS A 219 28.01 17.32 1.18
N ALA A 220 28.16 18.26 0.25
CA ALA A 220 29.00 19.43 0.46
C ALA A 220 28.49 20.13 1.73
N ALA A 221 29.42 20.34 2.68
CA ALA A 221 29.23 21.19 3.85
C ALA A 221 29.54 22.65 3.47
#